data_AF-A0A179FE67-F1
#
_entry.id   AF-A0A179FE67-F1
#
_cell.length_a   1.000
_cell.length_b   1.000
_cell.length_c   1.000
_cell.angle_alpha   90.00
_cell.angle_beta   90.00
_cell.angle_gamma   90.00
#
_symmetry.space_group_name_H-M   'P 1'
#
loop_
_entity.id
_entity.type
_entity.pdbx_description
1 polymer ?
#
loop_
_entity_poly.entity_id
_entity_poly.type
_entity_poly.pdbx_seq_one_letter_code
_entity_poly.pdbx_strand_id
1 'polypeptide(L)'
;MSAKLDESTEYGRVYSDSRSSKSSESLPNNHAEETLLHGFLDPRPASRPWRLVGFLGLTIINTLLLVATLVTLTRSGYNKNTLCSEQDCAIMTSLYSPLLEPGSGAIEYEHVMFQGALDHKSIYKGTPNKDMDEAWTFLTHKNNSIVTGDVLDRIGKSRSAVKYTEDQEPGGMYFVGIEVFHQLHCLNLVRQFTYRDYYNRAENKPEAFTDSEGILRKHVDHCIDMLRQAIICHGDAGIVT
;
A
#
# COMPACT_ATOMS: atom_id res chain seq x y z
N MET A 1 34.00 25.08 7.39
CA MET A 1 33.69 26.17 6.45
C MET A 1 32.90 25.56 5.30
N SER A 2 31.79 26.04 4.82
CA SER A 2 30.72 26.91 5.29
C SER A 2 29.59 26.69 4.27
N ALA A 3 28.35 26.78 4.73
CA ALA A 3 27.15 26.78 3.92
C ALA A 3 27.18 27.80 2.76
N LYS A 4 26.36 27.59 1.73
CA LYS A 4 25.19 28.46 1.47
C LYS A 4 24.35 28.02 0.26
N LEU A 5 23.03 28.15 0.46
CA LEU A 5 22.00 28.34 -0.54
C LEU A 5 22.30 29.59 -1.39
N ASP A 6 21.83 29.64 -2.63
CA ASP A 6 20.89 30.72 -2.99
C ASP A 6 20.10 30.43 -4.28
N GLU A 7 18.88 30.95 -4.23
CA GLU A 7 17.85 31.09 -5.24
C GLU A 7 18.11 32.40 -6.02
N SER A 8 17.87 32.45 -7.33
CA SER A 8 17.81 33.75 -8.02
C SER A 8 16.76 33.75 -9.13
N THR A 9 15.66 34.43 -8.81
CA THR A 9 14.67 34.99 -9.73
C THR A 9 15.24 36.23 -10.41
N GLU A 10 15.02 36.39 -11.71
CA GLU A 10 15.24 37.65 -12.42
C GLU A 10 14.10 37.86 -13.43
N TYR A 11 13.34 38.95 -13.28
CA TYR A 11 13.25 39.98 -14.32
C TYR A 11 12.43 41.17 -13.81
N GLY A 12 13.10 42.32 -13.71
CA GLY A 12 12.48 43.62 -13.55
C GLY A 12 12.36 44.36 -14.89
N ARG A 13 11.41 45.30 -14.97
CA ARG A 13 11.52 46.52 -15.80
C ARG A 13 10.55 47.57 -15.22
N VAL A 14 11.06 48.48 -14.39
CA VAL A 14 11.48 49.87 -14.69
C VAL A 14 10.33 50.89 -14.76
N TYR A 15 10.46 51.83 -13.83
CA TYR A 15 9.77 53.09 -13.53
C TYR A 15 9.55 54.03 -14.74
N SER A 16 8.49 54.86 -14.68
CA SER A 16 8.69 56.32 -14.71
C SER A 16 7.43 57.05 -14.21
N ASP A 17 7.64 57.92 -13.23
CA ASP A 17 6.70 58.89 -12.68
C ASP A 17 7.10 60.26 -13.22
N SER A 18 6.13 61.12 -13.54
CA SER A 18 6.42 62.55 -13.75
C SER A 18 5.24 63.42 -13.32
N ARG A 19 5.38 64.01 -12.13
CA ARG A 19 4.74 65.26 -11.73
C ARG A 19 5.51 66.43 -12.33
N SER A 20 4.80 67.38 -12.94
CA SER A 20 5.30 68.74 -13.21
C SER A 20 4.34 69.77 -12.63
N SER A 21 4.91 70.91 -12.23
CA SER A 21 4.41 71.91 -11.30
C SER A 21 4.30 73.31 -11.94
N LYS A 22 3.31 74.09 -11.48
CA LYS A 22 3.26 75.57 -11.30
C LYS A 22 3.42 76.54 -12.50
N SER A 23 2.47 77.49 -12.61
CA SER A 23 2.62 78.99 -12.67
C SER A 23 1.28 79.62 -13.19
N SER A 24 0.47 80.37 -12.43
CA SER A 24 0.48 81.82 -12.07
C SER A 24 -0.03 82.82 -13.13
N GLU A 25 -0.82 83.81 -12.65
CA GLU A 25 -1.38 85.03 -13.29
C GLU A 25 -2.70 84.82 -14.08
N SER A 26 -3.81 85.57 -13.92
CA SER A 26 -4.06 86.99 -13.59
C SER A 26 -5.51 87.24 -13.06
N LEU A 27 -5.71 88.27 -12.22
CA LEU A 27 -6.99 88.89 -11.77
C LEU A 27 -7.33 90.14 -12.64
N PRO A 28 -8.46 90.88 -12.49
CA PRO A 28 -9.74 90.63 -11.79
C PRO A 28 -11.00 90.96 -12.64
N ASN A 29 -12.21 90.61 -12.16
CA ASN A 29 -13.32 91.59 -11.97
C ASN A 29 -14.60 90.93 -11.43
N ASN A 30 -14.84 91.18 -10.14
CA ASN A 30 -16.06 91.76 -9.57
C ASN A 30 -17.40 91.34 -10.18
N HIS A 31 -17.84 90.12 -9.87
CA HIS A 31 -19.23 89.84 -9.51
C HIS A 31 -19.25 88.80 -8.37
N ALA A 32 -18.42 89.05 -7.35
CA ALA A 32 -18.54 88.42 -6.06
C ALA A 32 -19.49 89.28 -5.23
N GLU A 33 -20.74 88.85 -5.06
CA GLU A 33 -21.46 88.97 -3.77
C GLU A 33 -22.89 88.40 -3.78
N GLU A 34 -23.52 88.13 -4.93
CA GLU A 34 -24.93 87.69 -4.92
C GLU A 34 -25.15 86.17 -5.01
N THR A 35 -24.13 85.35 -5.30
CA THR A 35 -24.31 83.90 -5.53
C THR A 35 -23.80 82.98 -4.41
N LEU A 36 -23.26 83.55 -3.32
CA LEU A 36 -22.64 82.78 -2.23
C LEU A 36 -23.57 82.42 -1.05
N LEU A 37 -24.82 82.89 -1.06
CA LEU A 37 -25.77 82.66 0.05
C LEU A 37 -26.86 81.61 -0.23
N HIS A 38 -26.77 80.87 -1.34
CA HIS A 38 -27.73 79.79 -1.67
C HIS A 38 -27.10 78.40 -1.85
N GLY A 39 -25.77 78.25 -1.64
CA GLY A 39 -25.05 76.99 -1.90
C GLY A 39 -24.84 76.05 -0.71
N PHE A 40 -25.42 76.31 0.47
CA PHE A 40 -25.02 75.63 1.72
C PHE A 40 -26.09 74.79 2.41
N LEU A 41 -27.11 74.29 1.70
CA LEU A 41 -28.01 73.24 2.22
C LEU A 41 -28.46 72.26 1.13
N ASP A 42 -27.52 71.66 0.39
CA ASP A 42 -27.80 70.41 -0.33
C ASP A 42 -27.22 69.22 0.46
N PRO A 43 -28.04 68.30 0.99
CA PRO A 43 -27.52 67.08 1.57
C PRO A 43 -26.92 66.23 0.44
N ARG A 44 -25.62 65.90 0.55
CA ARG A 44 -24.96 64.97 -0.38
C ARG A 44 -25.82 63.71 -0.49
N PRO A 45 -26.15 63.21 -1.70
CA PRO A 45 -26.85 61.94 -1.82
C PRO A 45 -25.93 60.86 -1.24
N ALA A 46 -26.42 60.17 -0.22
CA ALA A 46 -25.69 59.08 0.39
C ALA A 46 -25.38 58.03 -0.69
N SER A 47 -24.13 57.94 -1.14
CA SER A 47 -23.65 56.86 -2.02
C SER A 47 -23.53 55.56 -1.22
N ARG A 48 -24.65 55.12 -0.64
CA ARG A 48 -24.82 53.89 0.13
C ARG A 48 -25.19 52.65 -0.71
N PRO A 49 -25.85 52.71 -1.89
CA PRO A 49 -26.35 51.48 -2.51
C PRO A 49 -25.24 50.60 -3.09
N TRP A 50 -24.20 51.19 -3.70
CA TRP A 50 -23.11 50.43 -4.33
C TRP A 50 -22.20 49.69 -3.34
N ARG A 51 -21.99 50.25 -2.15
CA ARG A 51 -21.21 49.57 -1.09
C ARG A 51 -21.96 48.38 -0.54
N LEU A 52 -23.27 48.52 -0.26
CA LEU A 52 -24.12 47.43 0.22
C LEU A 52 -24.24 46.29 -0.80
N VAL A 53 -24.37 46.62 -2.10
CA VAL A 53 -24.41 45.62 -3.18
C VAL A 53 -23.07 44.89 -3.32
N GLY A 54 -21.94 45.60 -3.22
CA GLY A 54 -20.61 44.98 -3.23
C GLY A 54 -20.35 44.08 -2.01
N PHE A 55 -20.77 44.51 -0.82
CA PHE A 55 -20.69 43.69 0.40
C PHE A 55 -21.57 42.43 0.28
N LEU A 56 -22.78 42.54 -0.27
CA LEU A 56 -23.67 41.40 -0.48
C LEU A 56 -23.11 40.40 -1.51
N GLY A 57 -22.49 40.91 -2.59
CA GLY A 57 -21.80 40.05 -3.57
C GLY A 57 -20.62 39.30 -2.98
N LEU A 58 -19.77 39.98 -2.20
CA LEU A 58 -18.63 39.37 -1.51
C LEU A 58 -19.06 38.33 -0.47
N THR A 59 -20.13 38.58 0.30
CA THR A 59 -20.63 37.60 1.28
C THR A 59 -21.20 36.37 0.59
N ILE A 60 -21.93 36.53 -0.53
CA ILE A 60 -22.43 35.40 -1.32
C ILE A 60 -21.25 34.56 -1.86
N ILE A 61 -20.23 35.19 -2.45
CA ILE A 61 -19.06 34.48 -2.99
C ILE A 61 -18.32 33.72 -1.87
N ASN A 62 -18.05 34.36 -0.73
CA ASN A 62 -17.37 33.69 0.39
C ASN A 62 -18.22 32.56 0.98
N THR A 63 -19.55 32.71 1.02
CA THR A 63 -20.46 31.66 1.48
C THR A 63 -20.44 30.47 0.52
N LEU A 64 -20.47 30.72 -0.80
CA LEU A 64 -20.36 29.67 -1.82
C LEU A 64 -19.01 28.94 -1.75
N LEU A 65 -17.91 29.66 -1.56
CA LEU A 65 -16.58 29.06 -1.38
C LEU A 65 -16.52 28.22 -0.10
N LEU A 66 -17.05 28.72 1.02
CA LEU A 66 -17.09 27.97 2.28
C LEU A 66 -17.91 26.68 2.14
N VAL A 67 -19.08 26.75 1.49
CA VAL A 67 -19.92 25.58 1.23
C VAL A 67 -19.20 24.59 0.31
N ALA A 68 -18.56 25.06 -0.76
CA ALA A 68 -17.79 24.19 -1.66
C ALA A 68 -16.64 23.51 -0.91
N THR A 69 -15.88 24.22 -0.08
CA THR A 69 -14.81 23.65 0.74
C THR A 69 -15.36 22.63 1.73
N LEU A 70 -16.47 22.92 2.41
CA LEU A 70 -17.09 21.99 3.34
C LEU A 70 -17.61 20.71 2.64
N VAL A 71 -18.18 20.84 1.43
CA VAL A 71 -18.58 19.70 0.60
C VAL A 71 -17.37 18.88 0.17
N THR A 72 -16.27 19.51 -0.23
CA THR A 72 -15.04 18.77 -0.59
C THR A 72 -14.42 18.07 0.60
N LEU A 73 -14.40 18.67 1.79
CA LEU A 73 -13.86 18.07 3.01
C LEU A 73 -14.75 16.93 3.53
N THR A 74 -16.08 17.09 3.49
CA THR A 74 -17.02 16.03 3.87
C THR A 74 -16.98 14.86 2.88
N ARG A 75 -16.93 15.13 1.57
CA ARG A 75 -16.76 14.10 0.54
C ARG A 75 -15.39 13.42 0.60
N SER A 76 -14.32 14.15 0.91
CA SER A 76 -12.97 13.60 1.14
C SER A 76 -12.91 12.75 2.41
N GLY A 77 -13.62 13.14 3.47
CA GLY A 77 -13.79 12.34 4.68
C GLY A 77 -14.62 11.07 4.45
N TYR A 78 -15.66 11.14 3.61
CA TYR A 78 -16.48 9.99 3.22
C TYR A 78 -15.77 9.01 2.27
N ASN A 79 -14.86 9.50 1.42
CA ASN A 79 -14.06 8.67 0.50
C ASN A 79 -12.88 7.92 1.16
N LYS A 80 -12.81 7.87 2.49
CA LYS A 80 -11.85 7.01 3.20
C LYS A 80 -12.30 5.54 3.28
N ASN A 81 -13.49 5.21 2.79
CA ASN A 81 -14.10 3.87 2.89
C ASN A 81 -13.92 2.98 1.66
N THR A 82 -13.08 3.34 0.69
CA THR A 82 -12.68 2.44 -0.41
C THR A 82 -11.40 1.65 -0.08
N LEU A 83 -11.12 1.41 1.20
CA LEU A 83 -10.19 0.35 1.60
C LEU A 83 -10.98 -0.96 1.71
N CYS A 84 -10.62 -1.95 0.89
CA CYS A 84 -11.04 -3.33 1.11
C CYS A 84 -10.62 -3.78 2.52
N SER A 85 -11.35 -4.71 3.14
CA SER A 85 -10.78 -5.42 4.29
C SER A 85 -9.56 -6.22 3.85
N GLU A 86 -8.65 -6.55 4.76
CA GLU A 86 -7.45 -7.34 4.43
C GLU A 86 -7.81 -8.65 3.72
N GLN A 87 -8.88 -9.31 4.18
CA GLN A 87 -9.43 -10.51 3.56
C GLN A 87 -9.92 -10.24 2.13
N ASP A 88 -10.67 -9.16 1.91
CA ASP A 88 -11.16 -8.80 0.58
C ASP A 88 -10.00 -8.50 -0.37
N CYS A 89 -8.99 -7.77 0.09
CA CYS A 89 -7.81 -7.49 -0.71
C CYS A 89 -7.07 -8.80 -1.05
N ALA A 90 -6.92 -9.71 -0.08
CA ALA A 90 -6.28 -11.01 -0.28
C ALA A 90 -7.02 -11.90 -1.29
N ILE A 91 -8.35 -11.92 -1.26
CA ILE A 91 -9.19 -12.62 -2.26
C ILE A 91 -8.93 -12.05 -3.66
N MET A 92 -8.80 -10.74 -3.78
CA MET A 92 -8.63 -10.05 -5.06
C MET A 92 -7.22 -10.23 -5.65
N THR A 93 -6.19 -10.40 -4.82
CA THR A 93 -4.78 -10.51 -5.26
C THR A 93 -4.24 -11.93 -5.27
N SER A 94 -5.03 -12.92 -4.87
CA SER A 94 -4.59 -14.32 -4.79
C SER A 94 -5.32 -15.19 -5.82
N LEU A 95 -4.70 -16.34 -6.13
CA LEU A 95 -5.43 -17.42 -6.79
C LEU A 95 -6.53 -17.93 -5.85
N TYR A 96 -7.65 -18.38 -6.42
CA TYR A 96 -8.75 -18.93 -5.63
C TYR A 96 -8.26 -20.07 -4.72
N SER A 97 -8.65 -20.01 -3.45
CA SER A 97 -8.44 -21.05 -2.45
C SER A 97 -9.65 -21.10 -1.52
N PRO A 98 -10.17 -22.28 -1.15
CA PRO A 98 -11.23 -22.40 -0.14
C PRO A 98 -10.86 -21.75 1.20
N LEU A 99 -9.57 -21.66 1.52
CA LEU A 99 -9.07 -21.01 2.75
C LEU A 99 -9.25 -19.49 2.75
N LEU A 100 -9.49 -18.88 1.58
CA LEU A 100 -9.75 -17.45 1.45
C LEU A 100 -11.25 -17.13 1.45
N GLU A 101 -12.13 -18.13 1.47
CA GLU A 101 -13.57 -17.88 1.44
C GLU A 101 -14.04 -17.11 2.68
N PRO A 102 -14.99 -16.17 2.52
CA PRO A 102 -15.59 -15.48 3.65
C PRO A 102 -16.18 -16.47 4.65
N GLY A 103 -15.78 -16.37 5.92
CA GLY A 103 -16.24 -17.25 6.99
C GLY A 103 -15.45 -18.56 7.15
N SER A 104 -14.41 -18.81 6.34
CA SER A 104 -13.50 -19.95 6.55
C SER A 104 -12.75 -19.88 7.88
N GLY A 105 -12.40 -18.66 8.33
CA GLY A 105 -11.62 -18.43 9.55
C GLY A 105 -10.21 -19.03 9.51
N ALA A 106 -9.72 -19.40 8.32
CA ALA A 106 -8.47 -20.13 8.16
C ALA A 106 -7.24 -19.21 8.08
N ILE A 107 -7.44 -17.92 7.81
CA ILE A 107 -6.37 -16.94 7.61
C ILE A 107 -6.67 -15.72 8.47
N GLU A 108 -5.65 -15.25 9.17
CA GLU A 108 -5.62 -14.00 9.93
C GLU A 108 -4.36 -13.24 9.55
N TYR A 109 -4.48 -11.92 9.44
CA TYR A 109 -3.38 -11.04 9.08
C TYR A 109 -2.87 -10.33 10.33
N GLU A 110 -1.55 -10.36 10.50
CA GLU A 110 -0.89 -9.70 11.62
C GLU A 110 0.28 -8.86 11.12
N HIS A 111 0.40 -7.65 11.66
CA HIS A 111 1.59 -6.84 11.48
C HIS A 111 2.68 -7.31 12.45
N VAL A 112 3.75 -7.88 11.90
CA VAL A 112 4.88 -8.39 12.69
C VAL A 112 6.19 -7.73 12.25
N MET A 113 7.05 -7.44 13.22
CA MET A 113 8.44 -7.03 12.95
C MET A 113 9.34 -8.26 12.98
N PHE A 114 10.00 -8.57 11.86
CA PHE A 114 10.88 -9.74 11.79
C PHE A 114 12.12 -9.57 12.67
N GLN A 115 12.48 -10.65 13.37
CA GLN A 115 13.72 -10.72 14.16
C GLN A 115 14.90 -11.03 13.23
N GLY A 116 15.43 -9.99 12.58
CA GLY A 116 16.46 -10.11 11.55
C GLY A 116 17.91 -10.16 12.06
N ALA A 117 18.16 -10.02 13.37
CA ALA A 117 19.53 -9.97 13.89
C ALA A 117 20.29 -11.28 13.63
N LEU A 118 21.55 -11.16 13.18
CA LEU A 118 22.39 -12.29 12.78
C LEU A 118 22.63 -13.29 13.93
N ASP A 119 22.66 -12.81 15.16
CA ASP A 119 22.86 -13.60 16.39
C ASP A 119 21.55 -13.98 17.09
N HIS A 120 20.40 -13.53 16.59
CA HIS A 120 19.10 -13.92 17.13
C HIS A 120 18.96 -15.45 17.10
N LYS A 121 18.55 -16.03 18.24
CA LYS A 121 18.35 -17.47 18.42
C LYS A 121 16.93 -17.84 18.06
N SER A 122 16.79 -18.88 17.26
CA SER A 122 15.49 -19.45 16.88
C SER A 122 15.61 -20.97 16.84
N ILE A 123 14.54 -21.68 17.21
CA ILE A 123 14.47 -23.15 17.10
C ILE A 123 14.69 -23.63 15.66
N TYR A 124 14.40 -22.77 14.67
CA TYR A 124 14.53 -23.07 13.24
C TYR A 124 15.92 -22.74 12.66
N LYS A 125 16.86 -22.21 13.47
CA LYS A 125 18.16 -21.68 13.01
C LYS A 125 19.33 -22.26 13.81
N GLY A 126 20.41 -22.59 13.12
CA GLY A 126 21.68 -23.02 13.71
C GLY A 126 22.09 -24.43 13.28
N THR A 127 22.93 -25.06 14.08
CA THR A 127 23.41 -26.44 13.85
C THR A 127 22.26 -27.43 13.99
N PRO A 128 22.15 -28.42 13.07
CA PRO A 128 21.13 -29.47 13.13
C PRO A 128 21.09 -30.19 14.48
N ASN A 129 19.88 -30.43 14.95
CA ASN A 129 19.58 -31.21 16.15
C ASN A 129 18.14 -31.72 16.07
N LYS A 130 17.80 -32.66 16.95
CA LYS A 130 16.48 -33.32 16.95
C LYS A 130 15.33 -32.34 17.17
N ASP A 131 15.44 -31.42 18.12
CA ASP A 131 14.37 -30.48 18.46
C ASP A 131 14.06 -29.52 17.29
N MET A 132 15.11 -29.08 16.58
CA MET A 132 14.95 -28.29 15.35
C MET A 132 14.25 -29.10 14.26
N ASP A 133 14.65 -30.35 14.05
CA ASP A 133 14.05 -31.21 13.03
C ASP A 133 12.56 -31.48 13.34
N GLU A 134 12.20 -31.72 14.61
CA GLU A 134 10.82 -31.86 15.05
C GLU A 134 10.00 -30.58 14.80
N ALA A 135 10.57 -29.40 15.10
CA ALA A 135 9.92 -28.12 14.84
C ALA A 135 9.66 -27.91 13.34
N TRP A 136 10.62 -28.24 12.47
CA TRP A 136 10.45 -28.18 11.02
C TRP A 136 9.44 -29.22 10.50
N THR A 137 9.44 -30.44 11.06
CA THR A 137 8.45 -31.46 10.73
C THR A 137 7.05 -30.98 11.09
N PHE A 138 6.86 -30.33 12.24
CA PHE A 138 5.56 -29.79 12.62
C PHE A 138 5.00 -28.78 11.60
N LEU A 139 5.85 -27.91 11.06
CA LEU A 139 5.47 -26.95 10.02
C LEU A 139 5.11 -27.61 8.69
N THR A 140 5.85 -28.65 8.30
CA THR A 140 5.77 -29.23 6.96
C THR A 140 4.77 -30.40 6.86
N HIS A 141 4.45 -31.05 7.98
CA HIS A 141 3.57 -32.23 8.03
C HIS A 141 2.11 -31.92 7.64
N LYS A 142 1.68 -30.65 7.71
CA LYS A 142 0.32 -30.23 7.37
C LYS A 142 0.06 -30.01 5.88
N ASN A 143 0.96 -30.46 5.01
CA ASN A 143 0.81 -30.29 3.56
C ASN A 143 -0.20 -31.26 2.90
N ASN A 144 -0.96 -32.05 3.67
CA ASN A 144 -1.94 -32.98 3.12
C ASN A 144 -3.33 -32.36 3.23
N SER A 145 -3.91 -31.97 2.11
CA SER A 145 -5.26 -31.41 2.02
C SER A 145 -6.03 -32.09 0.90
N ILE A 146 -7.36 -31.93 0.92
CA ILE A 146 -8.24 -32.48 -0.11
C ILE A 146 -9.13 -31.39 -0.67
N VAL A 147 -9.38 -31.44 -1.97
CA VAL A 147 -10.30 -30.53 -2.66
C VAL A 147 -11.14 -31.30 -3.68
N THR A 148 -12.30 -30.77 -3.99
CA THR A 148 -13.13 -31.29 -5.08
C THR A 148 -12.53 -30.96 -6.45
N GLY A 149 -12.99 -31.67 -7.48
CA GLY A 149 -12.53 -31.43 -8.86
C GLY A 149 -12.87 -30.03 -9.40
N ASP A 150 -13.95 -29.39 -8.93
CA ASP A 150 -14.32 -28.03 -9.36
C ASP A 150 -13.33 -26.97 -8.87
N VAL A 151 -12.70 -27.17 -7.70
CA VAL A 151 -11.64 -26.28 -7.23
C VAL A 151 -10.46 -26.31 -8.20
N LEU A 152 -10.04 -27.51 -8.64
CA LEU A 152 -8.96 -27.68 -9.61
C LEU A 152 -9.28 -27.02 -10.96
N ASP A 153 -10.50 -27.21 -11.44
CA ASP A 153 -10.97 -26.60 -12.70
C ASP A 153 -10.96 -25.06 -12.60
N ARG A 154 -11.43 -24.51 -11.46
CA ARG A 154 -11.50 -23.06 -11.22
C ARG A 154 -10.12 -22.40 -11.21
N ILE A 155 -9.09 -23.09 -10.72
CA ILE A 155 -7.71 -22.60 -10.71
C ILE A 155 -6.91 -23.02 -11.96
N GLY A 156 -7.55 -23.70 -12.93
CA GLY A 156 -6.92 -24.14 -14.16
C GLY A 156 -5.82 -25.19 -13.98
N LYS A 157 -5.81 -25.92 -12.86
CA LYS A 157 -4.85 -27.02 -12.65
C LYS A 157 -5.38 -28.32 -13.26
N SER A 158 -4.48 -29.12 -13.83
CA SER A 158 -4.85 -30.44 -14.37
C SER A 158 -5.35 -31.36 -13.26
N ARG A 159 -6.36 -32.17 -13.56
CA ARG A 159 -6.86 -33.26 -12.68
C ARG A 159 -5.91 -34.47 -12.62
N SER A 160 -4.62 -34.24 -12.76
CA SER A 160 -3.55 -35.25 -12.62
C SER A 160 -3.15 -35.47 -11.16
N ALA A 161 -3.67 -34.67 -10.24
CA ALA A 161 -3.55 -34.91 -8.81
C ALA A 161 -4.13 -36.29 -8.44
N VAL A 162 -3.60 -36.90 -7.38
CA VAL A 162 -4.08 -38.21 -6.91
C VAL A 162 -5.54 -38.05 -6.48
N LYS A 163 -6.43 -38.81 -7.13
CA LYS A 163 -7.86 -38.83 -6.80
C LYS A 163 -8.11 -39.89 -5.73
N TYR A 164 -8.82 -39.53 -4.67
CA TYR A 164 -9.32 -40.50 -3.70
C TYR A 164 -10.39 -41.38 -4.33
N THR A 165 -10.40 -42.64 -3.91
CA THR A 165 -11.48 -43.56 -4.29
C THR A 165 -12.73 -43.25 -3.47
N GLU A 166 -13.91 -43.63 -3.97
CA GLU A 166 -15.19 -43.35 -3.28
C GLU A 166 -15.29 -44.03 -1.90
N ASP A 167 -14.56 -45.13 -1.69
CA ASP A 167 -14.44 -45.81 -0.39
C ASP A 167 -13.51 -45.09 0.60
N GLN A 168 -12.59 -44.25 0.11
CA GLN A 168 -11.71 -43.45 0.95
C GLN A 168 -12.35 -42.10 1.31
N GLU A 169 -12.79 -41.36 0.29
CA GLU A 169 -13.42 -40.05 0.45
C GLU A 169 -14.56 -39.90 -0.56
N PRO A 170 -15.83 -39.85 -0.11
CA PRO A 170 -16.97 -39.69 -1.00
C PRO A 170 -16.91 -38.39 -1.80
N GLY A 171 -17.38 -38.42 -3.05
CA GLY A 171 -17.54 -37.21 -3.86
C GLY A 171 -16.34 -36.85 -4.74
N GLY A 172 -15.43 -37.80 -4.96
CA GLY A 172 -14.36 -37.68 -5.96
C GLY A 172 -13.33 -36.59 -5.65
N MET A 173 -12.88 -36.54 -4.39
CA MET A 173 -11.88 -35.61 -3.88
C MET A 173 -10.48 -35.88 -4.47
N TYR A 174 -9.66 -34.84 -4.53
CA TYR A 174 -8.27 -34.88 -4.98
C TYR A 174 -7.33 -34.45 -3.86
N PHE A 175 -6.23 -35.18 -3.72
CA PHE A 175 -5.13 -34.83 -2.83
C PHE A 175 -4.39 -33.61 -3.37
N VAL A 176 -4.19 -32.61 -2.51
CA VAL A 176 -3.46 -31.38 -2.83
C VAL A 176 -2.62 -30.91 -1.65
N GLY A 177 -1.57 -30.17 -1.95
CA GLY A 177 -0.79 -29.43 -0.96
C GLY A 177 -1.17 -27.96 -0.91
N ILE A 178 -1.04 -27.35 0.27
CA ILE A 178 -1.16 -25.90 0.43
C ILE A 178 0.22 -25.29 0.23
N GLU A 179 0.32 -24.29 -0.64
CA GLU A 179 1.60 -23.79 -1.14
C GLU A 179 2.53 -23.29 -0.01
N VAL A 180 2.00 -22.71 1.07
CA VAL A 180 2.84 -22.28 2.22
C VAL A 180 3.58 -23.45 2.87
N PHE A 181 2.95 -24.61 3.01
CA PHE A 181 3.59 -25.80 3.58
C PHE A 181 4.56 -26.44 2.58
N HIS A 182 4.25 -26.38 1.29
CA HIS A 182 5.18 -26.81 0.23
C HIS A 182 6.44 -25.94 0.16
N GLN A 183 6.30 -24.61 0.28
CA GLN A 183 7.43 -23.68 0.37
C GLN A 183 8.28 -23.95 1.62
N LEU A 184 7.65 -24.16 2.78
CA LEU A 184 8.36 -24.52 4.01
C LEU A 184 9.09 -25.87 3.90
N HIS A 185 8.48 -26.85 3.21
CA HIS A 185 9.12 -28.12 2.89
C HIS A 185 10.36 -27.90 2.00
N CYS A 186 10.23 -27.10 0.94
CA CYS A 186 11.33 -26.76 0.05
C CYS A 186 12.49 -26.10 0.81
N LEU A 187 12.17 -25.13 1.68
CA LEU A 187 13.17 -24.44 2.49
C LEU A 187 13.88 -25.40 3.45
N ASN A 188 13.13 -26.30 4.10
CA ASN A 188 13.70 -27.31 4.99
C ASN A 188 14.60 -28.30 4.24
N LEU A 189 14.21 -28.74 3.05
CA LEU A 189 15.04 -29.63 2.23
C LEU A 189 16.37 -28.96 1.85
N VAL A 190 16.32 -27.69 1.43
CA VAL A 190 17.53 -26.90 1.15
C VAL A 190 18.39 -26.77 2.40
N ARG A 191 17.81 -26.43 3.56
CA ARG A 191 18.52 -26.39 4.85
C ARG A 191 19.23 -27.71 5.14
N GLN A 192 18.52 -28.83 5.06
CA GLN A 192 19.08 -30.16 5.29
C GLN A 192 20.21 -30.47 4.30
N PHE A 193 20.06 -30.09 3.03
CA PHE A 193 21.08 -30.27 2.00
C PHE A 193 22.35 -29.45 2.28
N THR A 194 22.26 -28.28 2.92
CA THR A 194 23.46 -27.52 3.34
C THR A 194 24.24 -28.19 4.48
N TYR A 195 23.59 -29.06 5.27
CA TYR A 195 24.20 -29.85 6.34
C TYR A 195 24.32 -31.33 5.98
N ARG A 196 24.71 -31.61 4.73
CA ARG A 196 24.66 -32.95 4.16
C ARG A 196 25.41 -34.01 4.95
N ASP A 197 26.55 -33.69 5.54
CA ASP A 197 27.31 -34.64 6.37
C ASP A 197 26.51 -35.10 7.59
N TYR A 198 25.71 -34.21 8.18
CA TYR A 198 24.83 -34.55 9.30
C TYR A 198 23.71 -35.49 8.86
N TYR A 199 23.01 -35.12 7.77
CA TYR A 199 21.80 -35.79 7.27
C TYR A 199 22.07 -37.03 6.41
N ASN A 200 23.31 -37.28 5.98
CA ASN A 200 23.70 -38.52 5.32
C ASN A 200 23.84 -39.70 6.30
N ARG A 201 24.01 -39.42 7.60
CA ARG A 201 24.10 -40.44 8.64
C ARG A 201 22.76 -41.14 8.81
N ALA A 202 22.78 -42.47 8.95
CA ALA A 202 21.57 -43.30 8.93
C ALA A 202 20.55 -42.88 10.00
N GLU A 203 21.02 -42.49 11.18
CA GLU A 203 20.19 -42.08 12.31
C GLU A 203 19.51 -40.71 12.13
N ASN A 204 19.99 -39.88 11.20
CA ASN A 204 19.46 -38.53 10.94
C ASN A 204 18.88 -38.39 9.53
N LYS A 205 18.82 -39.47 8.75
CA LYS A 205 18.53 -39.39 7.32
C LYS A 205 17.06 -39.03 7.06
N PRO A 206 16.76 -37.89 6.41
CA PRO A 206 15.40 -37.57 5.99
C PRO A 206 14.95 -38.51 4.86
N GLU A 207 13.65 -38.70 4.71
CA GLU A 207 13.08 -39.56 3.67
C GLU A 207 13.56 -39.16 2.26
N ALA A 208 13.60 -37.87 1.94
CA ALA A 208 14.09 -37.37 0.66
C ALA A 208 15.56 -37.73 0.34
N PHE A 209 16.37 -38.06 1.37
CA PHE A 209 17.78 -38.46 1.20
C PHE A 209 17.93 -39.98 0.98
N THR A 210 16.83 -40.73 0.97
CA THR A 210 16.82 -42.15 0.60
C THR A 210 16.81 -42.36 -0.91
N ASP A 211 16.41 -41.33 -1.67
CA ASP A 211 16.48 -41.32 -3.12
C ASP A 211 17.93 -41.36 -3.63
N SER A 212 18.09 -41.74 -4.91
CA SER A 212 19.39 -41.64 -5.56
C SER A 212 19.89 -40.19 -5.60
N GLU A 213 21.20 -40.02 -5.56
CA GLU A 213 21.87 -38.71 -5.55
C GLU A 213 21.42 -37.77 -6.68
N GLY A 214 21.21 -38.30 -7.88
CA GLY A 214 20.73 -37.52 -9.01
C GLY A 214 19.29 -37.02 -8.83
N ILE A 215 18.44 -37.78 -8.15
CA ILE A 215 17.05 -37.39 -7.83
C ILE A 215 17.02 -36.38 -6.70
N LEU A 216 17.78 -36.62 -5.61
CA LEU A 216 17.91 -35.67 -4.52
C LEU A 216 18.38 -34.29 -5.02
N ARG A 217 19.40 -34.25 -5.88
CA ARG A 217 19.88 -33.00 -6.49
C ARG A 217 18.78 -32.28 -7.27
N LYS A 218 18.06 -33.00 -8.14
CA LYS A 218 16.94 -32.43 -8.91
C LYS A 218 15.82 -31.90 -8.01
N HIS A 219 15.52 -32.61 -6.92
CA HIS A 219 14.52 -32.16 -5.94
C HIS A 219 14.97 -30.84 -5.29
N VAL A 220 16.23 -30.73 -4.86
CA VAL A 220 16.73 -29.47 -4.28
C VAL A 220 16.76 -28.35 -5.32
N ASP A 221 17.09 -28.62 -6.60
CA ASP A 221 17.02 -27.61 -7.67
C ASP A 221 15.58 -27.13 -7.92
N HIS A 222 14.61 -28.05 -7.91
CA HIS A 222 13.19 -27.73 -7.96
C HIS A 222 12.77 -26.85 -6.76
N CYS A 223 13.19 -27.20 -5.54
CA CYS A 223 12.88 -26.43 -4.35
C CYS A 223 13.44 -25.01 -4.42
N ILE A 224 14.68 -24.83 -4.89
CA ILE A 224 15.28 -23.51 -5.08
C ILE A 224 14.48 -22.68 -6.08
N ASP A 225 14.09 -23.27 -7.22
CA ASP A 225 13.35 -22.54 -8.24
C ASP A 225 11.91 -22.22 -7.81
N MET A 226 11.22 -23.14 -7.12
CA MET A 226 9.89 -22.90 -6.55
C MET A 226 9.91 -21.75 -5.54
N LEU A 227 10.89 -21.75 -4.63
CA LEU A 227 11.07 -20.66 -3.66
C LEU A 227 11.35 -19.33 -4.37
N ARG A 228 12.23 -19.32 -5.37
CA ARG A 228 12.52 -18.11 -6.18
C ARG A 228 11.25 -17.57 -6.85
N GLN A 229 10.46 -18.43 -7.49
CA GLN A 229 9.21 -18.03 -8.14
C GLN A 229 8.22 -17.46 -7.13
N ALA A 230 8.04 -18.10 -5.97
CA ALA A 230 7.16 -17.64 -4.90
C ALA A 230 7.58 -16.28 -4.34
N ILE A 231 8.87 -16.10 -4.03
CA ILE A 231 9.41 -14.84 -3.49
C ILE A 231 9.21 -13.69 -4.48
N ILE A 232 9.43 -13.91 -5.78
CA ILE A 232 9.22 -12.87 -6.80
C ILE A 232 7.73 -12.56 -6.96
N CYS A 233 6.86 -13.57 -6.89
CA CYS A 233 5.41 -13.39 -6.97
C CYS A 233 4.84 -12.61 -5.78
N HIS A 234 5.35 -12.87 -4.58
CA HIS A 234 4.93 -12.24 -3.33
C HIS A 234 5.97 -11.25 -2.79
N GLY A 235 6.59 -10.48 -3.69
CA GLY A 235 7.69 -9.58 -3.34
C GLY A 235 7.35 -8.64 -2.17
N ASP A 236 8.15 -8.70 -1.11
CA ASP A 236 8.02 -7.84 0.06
C ASP A 236 8.60 -6.45 -0.25
N ALA A 237 7.78 -5.41 -0.11
CA ALA A 237 8.16 -4.01 -0.29
C ALA A 237 8.70 -3.36 1.01
N GLY A 238 8.80 -4.14 2.10
CA GLY A 238 9.40 -3.73 3.35
C GLY A 238 10.88 -3.38 3.21
N ILE A 239 11.37 -2.56 4.13
CA ILE A 239 12.77 -2.13 4.17
C ILE A 239 13.53 -3.00 5.17
N VAL A 240 14.61 -3.63 4.72
CA VAL A 240 15.57 -4.32 5.58
C VAL A 240 16.67 -3.35 6.03
N THR A 241 17.07 -3.42 7.31
CA THR A 241 18.13 -2.60 7.91
C THR A 241 19.04 -3.44 8.80
#